data_AF-A0A4R9JV20-F1
#
_entry.id   AF-A0A4R9JV20-F1
#
_cell.length_a   1.000
_cell.length_b   1.000
_cell.length_c   1.000
_cell.angle_alpha   90.00
_cell.angle_beta   90.00
_cell.angle_gamma   90.00
#
_symmetry.space_group_name_H-M   'P 1'
#
loop_
_entity.id
_entity.type
_entity.pdbx_description
1 polymer ?
#
loop_
_entity_poly.entity_id
_entity_poly.type
_entity_poly.pdbx_seq_one_letter_code
_entity_poly.pdbx_strand_id
1 'polypeptide(L)'
;MKLKYHPMFTFVSIRESLIVKQIQKTRVTIQNLFKQKEVGKPSGYEMNLHTNLNSSSILRMKLKQDNFKAIDSRLKFVSLTAIGLERLNQLQPKRTTFEKQKFFIHQTLVYLESILAISESLLLVSKEVGKNKSIQKEKQKEVDELVDEVNRIASMAEFNGMALFLGDFAKSSRTASMWFLTENKNERYQVFIATMTANALGLVNFKNDVLALSNRADFQKKVKHAIHRIQQERKQIQSVLK
;
A
#
# COMPACT_ATOMS: atom_id res chain seq x y z
N MET A 1 -30.09 -0.11 9.10
CA MET A 1 -30.13 0.21 7.65
C MET A 1 -29.68 -1.03 6.89
N LYS A 2 -30.62 -1.81 6.31
CA LYS A 2 -30.27 -3.05 5.57
C LYS A 2 -29.64 -2.66 4.24
N LEU A 3 -28.37 -3.02 4.03
CA LEU A 3 -27.70 -2.87 2.73
C LEU A 3 -28.44 -3.76 1.72
N LYS A 4 -28.95 -3.19 0.63
CA LYS A 4 -29.57 -3.95 -0.46
C LYS A 4 -28.51 -4.88 -1.06
N TYR A 5 -28.73 -6.19 -1.02
CA TYR A 5 -27.86 -7.18 -1.65
C TYR A 5 -27.90 -6.96 -3.17
N HIS A 6 -26.75 -6.61 -3.76
CA HIS A 6 -26.61 -6.50 -5.20
C HIS A 6 -25.88 -7.75 -5.68
N PRO A 7 -26.48 -8.58 -6.56
CA PRO A 7 -25.90 -9.87 -6.96
C PRO A 7 -24.58 -9.75 -7.73
N MET A 8 -24.22 -8.55 -8.17
CA MET A 8 -22.97 -8.25 -8.89
C MET A 8 -21.79 -7.90 -7.98
N PHE A 9 -22.00 -7.73 -6.67
CA PHE A 9 -20.93 -7.38 -5.73
C PHE A 9 -20.69 -8.48 -4.71
N THR A 10 -19.47 -9.02 -4.70
CA THR A 10 -19.00 -9.88 -3.61
C THR A 10 -18.88 -9.04 -2.33
N PHE A 11 -19.04 -9.65 -1.16
CA PHE A 11 -18.89 -8.95 0.13
C PHE A 11 -17.56 -8.16 0.23
N VAL A 12 -16.50 -8.69 -0.39
CA VAL A 12 -15.18 -8.04 -0.47
C VAL A 12 -15.21 -6.77 -1.33
N SER A 13 -15.86 -6.77 -2.50
CA SER A 13 -15.93 -5.57 -3.35
C SER A 13 -16.80 -4.46 -2.73
N ILE A 14 -17.91 -4.81 -2.08
CA ILE A 14 -18.72 -3.85 -1.30
C ILE A 14 -17.85 -3.19 -0.22
N ARG A 15 -17.02 -3.98 0.46
CA ARG A 15 -16.14 -3.51 1.53
C ARG A 15 -15.06 -2.54 1.02
N GLU A 16 -14.37 -2.85 -0.07
CA GLU A 16 -13.40 -1.91 -0.66
C GLU A 16 -14.09 -0.59 -1.08
N SER A 17 -15.29 -0.66 -1.65
CA SER A 17 -16.10 0.51 -2.00
C SER A 17 -16.45 1.37 -0.77
N LEU A 18 -16.76 0.75 0.38
CA LEU A 18 -17.03 1.45 1.63
C LEU A 18 -15.77 2.14 2.18
N ILE A 19 -14.61 1.48 2.11
CA ILE A 19 -13.31 2.07 2.50
C ILE A 19 -13.01 3.28 1.63
N VAL A 20 -13.18 3.16 0.31
CA VAL A 20 -12.98 4.29 -0.63
C VAL A 20 -13.89 5.47 -0.28
N LYS A 21 -15.18 5.22 -0.03
CA LYS A 21 -16.14 6.27 0.37
C LYS A 21 -15.76 6.92 1.71
N GLN A 22 -15.33 6.11 2.68
CA GLN A 22 -14.86 6.62 3.96
C GLN A 22 -13.66 7.54 3.77
N ILE A 23 -12.64 7.09 3.02
CA ILE A 23 -11.43 7.87 2.74
C ILE A 23 -11.78 9.17 2.01
N GLN A 24 -12.65 9.13 1.00
CA GLN A 24 -13.08 10.34 0.29
C GLN A 24 -13.76 11.33 1.22
N LYS A 25 -14.70 10.87 2.05
CA LYS A 25 -15.36 11.71 3.05
C LYS A 25 -14.35 12.32 4.02
N THR A 26 -13.43 11.51 4.52
CA THR A 26 -12.34 11.95 5.40
C THR A 26 -11.47 13.01 4.73
N ARG A 27 -11.04 12.82 3.48
CA ARG A 27 -10.24 13.80 2.74
C ARG A 27 -10.97 15.13 2.57
N VAL A 28 -12.27 15.10 2.26
CA VAL A 28 -13.11 16.31 2.19
C VAL A 28 -13.21 16.99 3.55
N THR A 29 -13.46 16.22 4.63
CA THR A 29 -13.48 16.76 6.00
C THR A 29 -12.16 17.43 6.34
N ILE A 30 -11.02 16.78 6.06
CA ILE A 30 -9.71 17.36 6.31
C ILE A 30 -9.54 18.65 5.50
N GLN A 31 -9.81 18.63 4.21
CA GLN A 31 -9.70 19.83 3.35
C GLN A 31 -10.56 20.99 3.88
N ASN A 32 -11.78 20.71 4.35
CA ASN A 32 -12.67 21.73 4.92
C ASN A 32 -12.14 22.29 6.24
N LEU A 33 -11.62 21.44 7.13
CA LEU A 33 -10.98 21.86 8.38
C LEU A 33 -9.76 22.77 8.14
N PHE A 34 -9.07 22.62 7.01
CA PHE A 34 -7.93 23.49 6.66
C PHE A 34 -8.33 24.77 5.93
N LYS A 35 -9.43 24.75 5.16
CA LYS A 35 -9.98 25.96 4.51
C LYS A 35 -10.60 26.91 5.54
N GLN A 36 -11.27 26.35 6.54
CA GLN A 36 -11.77 27.09 7.69
C GLN A 36 -10.59 27.29 8.65
N LYS A 37 -9.86 28.41 8.57
CA LYS A 37 -8.97 28.83 9.66
C LYS A 37 -9.82 29.15 10.89
N GLU A 38 -10.36 28.14 11.56
CA GLU A 38 -11.12 28.34 12.78
C GLU A 38 -10.14 28.61 13.92
N VAL A 39 -10.00 29.90 14.21
CA VAL A 39 -9.40 30.44 15.42
C VAL A 39 -10.08 29.78 16.62
N GLY A 40 -9.34 28.97 17.39
CA GLY A 40 -9.68 28.70 18.79
C GLY A 40 -10.10 27.30 19.23
N LYS A 41 -9.84 26.20 18.49
CA LYS A 41 -10.08 24.81 18.99
C LYS A 41 -8.92 23.83 18.70
N PRO A 42 -8.81 22.71 19.45
CA PRO A 42 -7.56 22.25 20.03
C PRO A 42 -6.59 21.61 19.02
N SER A 43 -5.32 21.66 19.42
CA SER A 43 -4.05 21.29 18.75
C SER A 43 -3.90 19.88 18.15
N GLY A 44 -4.98 19.16 17.88
CA GLY A 44 -4.93 17.90 17.14
C GLY A 44 -6.30 17.26 16.98
N TYR A 45 -6.63 16.82 15.76
CA TYR A 45 -7.80 15.99 15.49
C TYR A 45 -7.36 14.53 15.38
N GLU A 46 -7.91 13.66 16.21
CA GLU A 46 -7.71 12.22 16.04
C GLU A 46 -8.79 11.68 15.09
N MET A 47 -8.36 10.99 14.04
CA MET A 47 -9.26 10.29 13.13
C MET A 47 -8.90 8.82 13.06
N ASN A 48 -9.94 8.00 13.14
CA ASN A 48 -9.85 6.55 13.02
C ASN A 48 -10.40 6.14 11.66
N LEU A 49 -9.57 5.48 10.86
CA LEU A 49 -9.96 4.94 9.56
C LEU A 49 -9.85 3.44 9.56
N HIS A 50 -10.90 2.78 9.06
CA HIS A 50 -10.84 1.35 8.82
C HIS A 50 -10.07 1.12 7.54
N THR A 51 -8.94 0.41 7.65
CA THR A 51 -8.10 0.10 6.50
C THR A 51 -8.11 -1.38 6.15
N ASN A 52 -8.55 -2.27 7.05
CA ASN A 52 -8.77 -3.69 6.75
C ASN A 52 -10.05 -4.31 7.39
N LEU A 53 -10.30 -5.60 7.11
CA LEU A 53 -11.40 -6.45 7.64
C LEU A 53 -11.21 -6.87 9.11
N ASN A 54 -9.97 -6.93 9.60
CA ASN A 54 -9.72 -7.27 11.00
C ASN A 54 -10.12 -6.10 11.90
N SER A 55 -10.86 -6.40 12.98
CA SER A 55 -11.30 -5.43 13.99
C SER A 55 -10.16 -4.61 14.62
N SER A 56 -8.91 -5.08 14.50
CA SER A 56 -7.68 -4.43 14.96
C SER A 56 -7.02 -3.48 13.94
N SER A 57 -7.51 -3.39 12.70
CA SER A 57 -6.86 -2.64 11.60
C SER A 57 -7.33 -1.18 11.46
N ILE A 58 -7.37 -0.49 12.60
CA ILE A 58 -7.69 0.93 12.67
C ILE A 58 -6.42 1.73 12.40
N LEU A 59 -6.40 2.47 11.29
CA LEU A 59 -5.40 3.50 11.05
C LEU A 59 -5.77 4.71 11.90
N ARG A 60 -5.04 4.89 13.00
CA ARG A 60 -5.16 6.05 13.88
C ARG A 60 -4.28 7.17 13.34
N MET A 61 -4.89 8.29 12.97
CA MET A 61 -4.19 9.44 12.41
C MET A 61 -4.35 10.62 13.35
N LYS A 62 -3.21 11.18 13.78
CA LYS A 62 -3.16 12.42 14.56
C LYS A 62 -2.94 13.58 13.59
N LEU A 63 -4.01 14.31 13.28
CA LEU A 63 -3.94 15.47 12.40
C LEU A 63 -3.46 16.67 13.18
N LYS A 64 -2.31 17.17 12.76
CA LYS A 64 -1.77 18.47 13.17
C LYS A 64 -1.59 19.34 11.95
N GLN A 65 -1.56 20.64 12.15
CA GLN A 65 -1.49 21.62 11.06
C GLN A 65 -0.24 21.47 10.18
N ASP A 66 0.83 20.95 10.76
CA ASP A 66 2.13 20.69 10.15
C ASP A 66 2.25 19.31 9.44
N ASN A 67 1.26 18.43 9.58
CA ASN A 67 1.28 17.06 9.04
C ASN A 67 0.19 16.81 7.98
N PHE A 68 -0.61 17.82 7.65
CA PHE A 68 -1.75 17.67 6.76
C PHE A 68 -1.39 17.06 5.40
N LYS A 69 -0.40 17.64 4.72
CA LYS A 69 -0.02 17.20 3.38
C LYS A 69 0.50 15.76 3.40
N ALA A 70 1.27 15.40 4.42
CA ALA A 70 1.77 14.05 4.63
C ALA A 70 0.60 13.04 4.75
N ILE A 71 -0.39 13.38 5.56
CA ILE A 71 -1.59 12.57 5.78
C ILE A 71 -2.44 12.47 4.50
N ASP A 72 -2.67 13.57 3.77
CA ASP A 72 -3.44 13.51 2.51
C ASP A 72 -2.72 12.67 1.44
N SER A 73 -1.39 12.81 1.33
CA SER A 73 -0.56 11.99 0.46
C SER A 73 -0.70 10.50 0.79
N ARG A 74 -0.66 10.12 2.08
CA ARG A 74 -0.91 8.75 2.50
C ARG A 74 -2.31 8.26 2.13
N LEU A 75 -3.35 9.03 2.45
CA LEU A 75 -4.74 8.68 2.16
C LEU A 75 -5.02 8.49 0.66
N LYS A 76 -4.34 9.25 -0.20
CA LYS A 76 -4.38 9.04 -1.65
C LYS A 76 -3.96 7.62 -2.03
N PHE A 77 -2.88 7.09 -1.47
CA PHE A 77 -2.39 5.74 -1.78
C PHE A 77 -3.21 4.63 -1.13
N VAL A 78 -3.75 4.85 0.07
CA VAL A 78 -4.74 3.94 0.67
C VAL A 78 -5.94 3.80 -0.26
N SER A 79 -6.47 4.92 -0.75
CA SER A 79 -7.59 4.94 -1.70
C SER A 79 -7.24 4.26 -3.03
N LEU A 80 -6.04 4.50 -3.56
CA LEU A 80 -5.59 3.90 -4.82
C LEU A 80 -5.55 2.37 -4.72
N THR A 81 -5.02 1.85 -3.62
CA THR A 81 -4.96 0.41 -3.35
C THR A 81 -6.35 -0.19 -3.24
N ALA A 82 -7.24 0.43 -2.47
CA ALA A 82 -8.62 -0.03 -2.30
C ALA A 82 -9.39 -0.07 -3.64
N ILE A 83 -9.23 0.97 -4.48
CA ILE A 83 -9.83 1.00 -5.83
C ILE A 83 -9.29 -0.14 -6.70
N GLY A 84 -7.98 -0.41 -6.65
CA GLY A 84 -7.37 -1.51 -7.39
C GLY A 84 -7.94 -2.87 -6.99
N LEU A 85 -8.08 -3.11 -5.70
CA LEU A 85 -8.68 -4.34 -5.15
C LEU A 85 -10.17 -4.44 -5.46
N GLU A 86 -10.91 -3.34 -5.39
CA GLU A 86 -12.34 -3.30 -5.74
C GLU A 86 -12.54 -3.75 -7.19
N ARG A 87 -11.81 -3.12 -8.12
CA ARG A 87 -11.85 -3.45 -9.56
C ARG A 87 -11.48 -4.90 -9.78
N LEU A 88 -10.44 -5.40 -9.13
CA LEU A 88 -10.02 -6.79 -9.25
C LEU A 88 -11.13 -7.77 -8.81
N ASN A 89 -11.77 -7.51 -7.66
CA ASN A 89 -12.86 -8.35 -7.15
C ASN A 89 -14.13 -8.30 -8.01
N GLN A 90 -14.34 -7.24 -8.78
CA GLN A 90 -15.46 -7.13 -9.73
C GLN A 90 -15.18 -7.89 -11.04
N LEU A 91 -13.93 -7.83 -11.53
CA LEU A 91 -13.58 -8.29 -12.87
C LEU A 91 -13.15 -9.76 -12.93
N GLN A 92 -12.56 -10.30 -11.85
CA GLN A 92 -11.95 -11.65 -11.89
C GLN A 92 -12.77 -12.67 -11.09
N PRO A 93 -13.24 -13.76 -11.73
CA PRO A 93 -13.91 -14.86 -11.03
C PRO A 93 -12.92 -15.65 -10.14
N LYS A 94 -13.47 -16.45 -9.22
CA LYS A 94 -12.73 -17.26 -8.23
C LYS A 94 -13.31 -18.67 -8.07
N ARG A 95 -13.96 -19.22 -9.09
CA ARG A 95 -14.69 -20.49 -9.03
C ARG A 95 -13.72 -21.66 -9.15
N THR A 96 -12.89 -21.65 -10.18
CA THR A 96 -11.94 -22.73 -10.46
C THR A 96 -10.59 -22.49 -9.77
N THR A 97 -9.76 -23.53 -9.69
CA THR A 97 -8.39 -23.42 -9.16
C THR A 97 -7.54 -22.44 -9.97
N PHE A 98 -7.65 -22.48 -11.30
CA PHE A 98 -6.91 -21.58 -12.20
C PHE A 98 -7.38 -20.14 -12.08
N GLU A 99 -8.69 -19.91 -11.94
CA GLU A 99 -9.24 -18.59 -11.66
C GLU A 99 -8.73 -18.04 -10.31
N LYS A 100 -8.65 -18.88 -9.28
CA LYS A 100 -8.08 -18.49 -7.97
C LYS A 100 -6.59 -18.16 -8.06
N GLN A 101 -5.81 -18.95 -8.82
CA GLN A 101 -4.37 -18.68 -9.07
C GLN A 101 -4.18 -17.36 -9.83
N LYS A 102 -4.96 -17.14 -10.89
CA LYS A 102 -4.95 -15.89 -11.65
C LYS A 102 -5.36 -14.70 -10.78
N PHE A 103 -6.41 -14.85 -9.98
CA PHE A 103 -6.84 -13.83 -9.03
C PHE A 103 -5.73 -13.48 -8.04
N PHE A 104 -5.09 -14.50 -7.46
CA PHE A 104 -3.97 -14.34 -6.54
C PHE A 104 -2.83 -13.51 -7.18
N ILE A 105 -2.44 -13.85 -8.41
CA ILE A 105 -1.37 -13.16 -9.13
C ILE A 105 -1.75 -11.71 -9.35
N HIS A 106 -2.96 -11.44 -9.83
CA HIS A 106 -3.43 -10.07 -10.03
C HIS A 106 -3.53 -9.29 -8.72
N GLN A 107 -3.94 -9.92 -7.62
CA GLN A 107 -3.98 -9.26 -6.31
C GLN A 107 -2.58 -8.87 -5.85
N THR A 108 -1.61 -9.78 -6.01
CA THR A 108 -0.19 -9.52 -5.73
C THR A 108 0.31 -8.34 -6.57
N LEU A 109 -0.03 -8.29 -7.86
CA LEU A 109 0.34 -7.20 -8.77
C LEU A 109 -0.27 -5.86 -8.36
N VAL A 110 -1.52 -5.83 -7.89
CA VAL A 110 -2.16 -4.60 -7.36
C VAL A 110 -1.37 -4.04 -6.18
N TYR A 111 -0.98 -4.89 -5.23
CA TYR A 111 -0.18 -4.43 -4.10
C TYR A 111 1.22 -3.94 -4.52
N LEU A 112 1.89 -4.65 -5.43
CA LEU A 112 3.19 -4.22 -5.98
C LEU A 112 3.08 -2.87 -6.71
N GLU A 113 1.99 -2.65 -7.44
CA GLU A 113 1.73 -1.40 -8.15
C GLU A 113 1.51 -0.23 -7.17
N SER A 114 0.78 -0.46 -6.07
CA SER A 114 0.64 0.55 -5.01
C SER A 114 1.98 0.90 -4.37
N ILE A 115 2.82 -0.10 -4.03
CA ILE A 115 4.15 0.13 -3.44
C ILE A 115 5.06 0.86 -4.44
N LEU A 116 4.97 0.52 -5.72
CA LEU A 116 5.71 1.24 -6.78
C LEU A 116 5.28 2.70 -6.85
N ALA A 117 3.97 2.97 -6.90
CA ALA A 117 3.45 4.34 -6.97
C ALA A 117 3.87 5.19 -5.76
N ILE A 118 3.91 4.61 -4.57
CA ILE A 118 4.44 5.27 -3.37
C ILE A 118 5.94 5.54 -3.53
N SER A 119 6.72 4.57 -4.01
CA SER A 119 8.16 4.71 -4.20
C SER A 119 8.51 5.77 -5.25
N GLU A 120 7.73 5.87 -6.33
CA GLU A 120 7.84 6.95 -7.31
C GLU A 120 7.48 8.31 -6.69
N SER A 121 6.46 8.35 -5.83
CA SER A 121 6.10 9.56 -5.07
C SER A 121 7.22 10.00 -4.12
N LEU A 122 7.90 9.07 -3.44
CA LEU A 122 9.06 9.38 -2.61
C LEU A 122 10.17 10.06 -3.43
N LEU A 123 10.40 9.59 -4.66
CA LEU A 123 11.36 10.20 -5.56
C LEU A 123 10.93 11.62 -5.98
N LEU A 124 9.64 11.84 -6.25
CA LEU A 124 9.10 13.17 -6.57
C LEU A 124 9.25 14.13 -5.37
N VAL A 125 8.84 13.71 -4.17
CA VAL A 125 8.98 14.48 -2.92
C VAL A 125 10.44 14.90 -2.71
N SER A 126 11.41 14.00 -2.96
CA SER A 126 12.83 14.33 -2.83
C SER A 126 13.32 15.44 -3.76
N LYS A 127 12.69 15.60 -4.93
CA LYS A 127 13.05 16.63 -5.93
C LYS A 127 12.49 18.00 -5.56
N GLU A 128 11.36 18.04 -4.84
CA GLU A 128 10.71 19.27 -4.38
C GLU A 128 11.42 19.91 -3.18
N VAL A 129 12.34 19.18 -2.52
CA VAL A 129 13.08 19.70 -1.37
C VAL A 129 14.12 20.74 -1.80
N GLY A 130 13.85 21.99 -1.43
CA GLY A 130 14.79 23.11 -1.55
C GLY A 130 15.73 23.27 -0.34
N LYS A 131 16.42 24.42 -0.24
CA LYS A 131 17.33 24.74 0.88
C LYS A 131 16.62 25.10 2.19
N ASN A 132 15.30 25.30 2.16
CA ASN A 132 14.53 25.76 3.32
C ASN A 132 14.30 24.62 4.34
N LYS A 133 14.81 24.78 5.56
CA LYS A 133 14.68 23.81 6.66
C LYS A 133 13.22 23.51 7.04
N SER A 134 12.32 24.49 6.94
CA SER A 134 10.89 24.30 7.26
C SER A 134 10.22 23.36 6.25
N ILE A 135 10.44 23.62 4.96
CA ILE A 135 9.93 22.78 3.87
C ILE A 135 10.55 21.37 3.94
N GLN A 136 11.84 21.28 4.23
CA GLN A 136 12.50 19.99 4.40
C GLN A 136 11.88 19.17 5.54
N LYS A 137 11.54 19.79 6.68
CA LYS A 137 10.84 19.11 7.78
C LYS A 137 9.45 18.66 7.38
N GLU A 138 8.68 19.52 6.69
CA GLU A 138 7.35 19.17 6.18
C GLU A 138 7.41 17.96 5.22
N LYS A 139 8.35 17.98 4.28
CA LYS A 139 8.57 16.91 3.31
C LYS A 139 9.11 15.64 3.95
N GLN A 140 9.90 15.75 5.02
CA GLN A 140 10.35 14.58 5.77
C GLN A 140 9.17 13.83 6.38
N LYS A 141 8.21 14.54 6.98
CA LYS A 141 7.00 13.91 7.52
C LYS A 141 6.14 13.26 6.44
N GLU A 142 6.10 13.87 5.24
CA GLU A 142 5.47 13.25 4.08
C GLU A 142 6.17 11.94 3.69
N VAL A 143 7.49 11.91 3.67
CA VAL A 143 8.26 10.68 3.46
C VAL A 143 7.97 9.64 4.55
N ASP A 144 7.90 10.05 5.82
CA ASP A 144 7.64 9.14 6.94
C ASP A 144 6.27 8.46 6.80
N GLU A 145 5.20 9.22 6.52
CA GLU A 145 3.86 8.68 6.30
C GLU A 145 3.78 7.76 5.07
N LEU A 146 4.54 8.06 4.01
CA LEU A 146 4.60 7.23 2.81
C LEU A 146 5.38 5.92 3.04
N VAL A 147 6.47 5.96 3.81
CA VAL A 147 7.22 4.75 4.16
C VAL A 147 6.40 3.85 5.11
N ASP A 148 5.68 4.43 6.05
CA ASP A 148 4.71 3.71 6.87
C ASP A 148 3.61 3.07 6.04
N GLU A 149 3.18 3.73 4.96
CA GLU A 149 2.19 3.19 4.03
C GLU A 149 2.73 2.00 3.24
N VAL A 150 4.02 1.99 2.85
CA VAL A 150 4.67 0.81 2.27
C VAL A 150 4.61 -0.38 3.23
N ASN A 151 4.97 -0.17 4.50
CA ASN A 151 4.90 -1.22 5.52
C ASN A 151 3.46 -1.69 5.78
N ARG A 152 2.50 -0.76 5.77
CA ARG A 152 1.07 -1.09 5.92
C ARG A 152 0.60 -1.97 4.77
N ILE A 153 0.92 -1.64 3.52
CA ILE A 153 0.55 -2.45 2.36
C ILE A 153 1.25 -3.80 2.43
N ALA A 154 2.54 -3.86 2.76
CA ALA A 154 3.26 -5.12 2.90
C ALA A 154 2.66 -6.05 3.96
N SER A 155 2.18 -5.49 5.08
CA SER A 155 1.54 -6.25 6.17
C SER A 155 0.08 -6.60 5.87
N MET A 156 -0.62 -5.77 5.08
CA MET A 156 -2.00 -6.01 4.65
C MET A 156 -2.09 -6.97 3.46
N ALA A 157 -1.01 -7.13 2.70
CA ALA A 157 -0.97 -7.98 1.52
C ALA A 157 -1.14 -9.44 1.93
N GLU A 158 -2.39 -9.90 1.88
CA GLU A 158 -2.78 -11.27 2.19
C GLU A 158 -3.66 -11.88 1.10
N PHE A 159 -3.60 -13.20 1.00
CA PHE A 159 -4.56 -14.01 0.27
C PHE A 159 -4.93 -15.25 1.08
N ASN A 160 -6.21 -15.44 1.37
CA ASN A 160 -6.71 -16.56 2.18
C ASN A 160 -5.95 -16.73 3.52
N GLY A 161 -5.60 -15.61 4.18
CA GLY A 161 -4.84 -15.59 5.43
C GLY A 161 -3.33 -15.82 5.30
N MET A 162 -2.81 -16.00 4.08
CA MET A 162 -1.38 -16.10 3.83
C MET A 162 -0.78 -14.72 3.56
N ALA A 163 0.23 -14.33 4.33
CA ALA A 163 0.95 -13.07 4.12
C ALA A 163 1.89 -13.15 2.91
N LEU A 164 1.75 -12.22 1.97
CA LEU A 164 2.45 -12.28 0.69
C LEU A 164 3.87 -11.71 0.76
N PHE A 165 4.04 -10.57 1.44
CA PHE A 165 5.27 -9.77 1.37
C PHE A 165 6.13 -9.80 2.63
N LEU A 166 5.83 -10.69 3.58
CA LEU A 166 6.58 -10.82 4.83
C LEU A 166 7.75 -11.81 4.74
N GLY A 167 7.93 -12.47 3.59
CA GLY A 167 9.09 -13.34 3.32
C GLY A 167 8.80 -14.84 3.42
N ASP A 168 7.60 -15.24 3.83
CA ASP A 168 7.22 -16.65 3.93
C ASP A 168 7.34 -17.41 2.61
N PHE A 169 7.17 -16.72 1.48
CA PHE A 169 7.24 -17.29 0.13
C PHE A 169 8.48 -16.82 -0.66
N ALA A 170 9.47 -16.23 0.00
CA ALA A 170 10.72 -15.83 -0.65
C ALA A 170 11.54 -17.05 -1.08
N LYS A 171 12.40 -16.89 -2.08
CA LYS A 171 13.26 -17.99 -2.59
C LYS A 171 14.16 -18.62 -1.52
N SER A 172 14.59 -17.83 -0.54
CA SER A 172 15.39 -18.27 0.60
C SER A 172 14.55 -18.61 1.84
N SER A 173 13.22 -18.65 1.73
CA SER A 173 12.34 -18.95 2.85
C SER A 173 12.54 -20.38 3.32
N ARG A 174 12.54 -20.56 4.64
CA ARG A 174 12.50 -21.87 5.30
C ARG A 174 11.12 -22.21 5.86
N THR A 175 10.16 -21.28 5.75
CA THR A 175 8.86 -21.38 6.40
C THR A 175 7.84 -22.05 5.48
N ALA A 176 7.70 -21.57 4.24
CA ALA A 176 6.68 -22.03 3.32
C ALA A 176 7.16 -22.00 1.86
N SER A 177 6.45 -22.74 1.00
CA SER A 177 6.62 -22.72 -0.45
C SER A 177 5.26 -22.62 -1.12
N MET A 178 5.20 -21.97 -2.28
CA MET A 178 3.96 -21.80 -3.04
C MET A 178 4.04 -22.55 -4.36
N TRP A 179 3.02 -23.37 -4.62
CA TRP A 179 2.94 -24.23 -5.80
C TRP A 179 1.65 -23.96 -6.56
N PHE A 180 1.76 -23.67 -7.85
CA PHE A 180 0.61 -23.54 -8.75
C PHE A 180 0.53 -24.74 -9.68
N LEU A 181 -0.64 -24.90 -10.29
CA LEU A 181 -0.98 -25.97 -11.21
C LEU A 181 -1.08 -25.38 -12.62
N THR A 182 -0.66 -26.14 -13.61
CA THR A 182 -0.80 -25.78 -15.02
C THR A 182 -2.12 -26.34 -15.56
N GLU A 183 -2.84 -25.53 -16.33
CA GLU A 183 -4.18 -25.89 -16.85
C GLU A 183 -4.17 -27.15 -17.74
N ASN A 184 -3.12 -27.34 -18.53
CA ASN A 184 -3.11 -28.38 -19.56
C ASN A 184 -2.34 -29.66 -19.22
N LYS A 185 -1.39 -29.62 -18.28
CA LYS A 185 -0.39 -30.71 -18.11
C LYS A 185 -0.47 -31.45 -16.78
N ASN A 186 -1.35 -31.05 -15.87
CA ASN A 186 -1.40 -31.54 -14.48
C ASN A 186 -0.04 -31.44 -13.75
N GLU A 187 0.85 -30.59 -14.26
CA GLU A 187 2.14 -30.27 -13.68
C GLU A 187 1.96 -29.15 -12.64
N ARG A 188 2.87 -29.12 -11.66
CA ARG A 188 2.96 -28.03 -10.71
C ARG A 188 4.28 -27.28 -10.88
N TYR A 189 4.23 -25.97 -10.70
CA TYR A 189 5.43 -25.15 -10.68
C TYR A 189 5.46 -24.29 -9.43
N GLN A 190 6.67 -23.99 -8.96
CA GLN A 190 6.88 -23.20 -7.76
C GLN A 190 6.91 -21.71 -8.10
N VAL A 191 6.20 -20.91 -7.30
CA VAL A 191 6.19 -19.44 -7.40
C VAL A 191 6.88 -18.87 -6.17
N PHE A 192 7.68 -17.84 -6.37
CA PHE A 192 8.34 -17.11 -5.30
C PHE A 192 7.84 -15.68 -5.26
N ILE A 193 7.68 -15.15 -4.05
CA ILE A 193 7.34 -13.75 -3.80
C ILE A 193 8.39 -13.18 -2.85
N ALA A 194 9.11 -12.15 -3.30
CA ALA A 194 10.10 -11.49 -2.46
C ALA A 194 9.45 -10.62 -1.36
N THR A 195 10.16 -10.43 -0.26
CA THR A 195 9.77 -9.49 0.80
C THR A 195 9.74 -8.05 0.28
N MET A 196 8.65 -7.33 0.56
CA MET A 196 8.41 -5.94 0.10
C MET A 196 8.16 -4.94 1.24
N THR A 197 8.64 -5.24 2.45
CA THR A 197 8.63 -4.28 3.57
C THR A 197 9.58 -3.12 3.29
N ALA A 198 9.38 -1.98 3.96
CA ALA A 198 10.24 -0.80 3.83
C ALA A 198 11.71 -1.14 4.14
N ASN A 199 11.94 -2.01 5.13
CA ASN A 199 13.28 -2.51 5.45
C ASN A 199 13.87 -3.34 4.30
N ALA A 200 13.11 -4.30 3.77
CA ALA A 200 13.58 -5.12 2.65
C ALA A 200 13.87 -4.29 1.40
N LEU A 201 13.12 -3.22 1.17
CA LEU A 201 13.31 -2.29 0.06
C LEU A 201 14.43 -1.25 0.31
N GLY A 202 14.96 -1.18 1.53
CA GLY A 202 16.01 -0.21 1.90
C GLY A 202 15.51 1.22 2.02
N LEU A 203 14.23 1.41 2.38
CA LEU A 203 13.58 2.72 2.62
C LEU A 203 13.71 3.18 4.08
N VAL A 204 14.22 2.32 4.96
CA VAL A 204 14.59 2.62 6.35
C VAL A 204 16.06 2.25 6.57
N ASN A 205 16.66 2.82 7.61
CA ASN A 205 18.00 2.48 8.05
C ASN A 205 18.01 1.19 8.90
N PHE A 206 19.18 0.75 9.34
CA PHE A 206 19.33 -0.43 10.21
C PHE A 206 18.67 -0.29 11.60
N LYS A 207 18.43 0.95 12.05
CA LYS A 207 17.69 1.27 13.28
C LYS A 207 16.18 1.33 13.06
N ASN A 208 15.72 1.03 11.83
CA ASN A 208 14.33 1.14 11.40
C ASN A 208 13.79 2.58 11.37
N ASP A 209 14.68 3.59 11.35
CA ASP A 209 14.30 4.98 11.09
C ASP A 209 14.18 5.22 9.59
N VAL A 210 13.21 6.05 9.21
CA VAL A 210 13.01 6.49 7.83
C VAL A 210 14.24 7.24 7.32
N LEU A 211 14.59 7.03 6.05
CA LEU A 211 15.73 7.72 5.44
C LEU A 211 15.54 9.24 5.46
N ALA A 212 16.55 9.95 5.95
CA ALA A 212 16.53 11.39 6.04
C ALA A 212 16.76 12.06 4.67
N LEU A 213 15.96 13.08 4.37
CA LEU A 213 16.12 13.95 3.20
C LEU A 213 17.33 14.91 3.31
N SER A 214 18.08 14.88 4.42
CA SER A 214 19.32 15.64 4.58
C SER A 214 20.39 15.22 3.56
N ASN A 215 20.52 13.90 3.31
CA ASN A 215 21.36 13.36 2.25
C ASN A 215 20.49 12.93 1.06
N ARG A 216 20.12 13.91 0.23
CA ARG A 216 19.23 13.70 -0.93
C ARG A 216 19.79 12.70 -1.95
N ALA A 217 21.10 12.70 -2.19
CA ALA A 217 21.72 11.81 -3.18
C ALA A 217 21.61 10.33 -2.76
N ASP A 218 21.92 10.03 -1.49
CA ASP A 218 21.77 8.67 -0.95
C ASP A 218 20.29 8.25 -0.91
N PHE A 219 19.40 9.14 -0.46
CA PHE A 219 17.95 8.90 -0.47
C PHE A 219 17.45 8.51 -1.87
N GLN A 220 17.77 9.33 -2.88
CA GLN A 220 17.35 9.06 -4.26
C GLN A 220 17.93 7.76 -4.81
N LYS A 221 19.20 7.45 -4.49
CA LYS A 221 19.83 6.19 -4.89
C LYS A 221 19.09 4.99 -4.32
N LYS A 222 18.77 5.02 -3.02
CA LYS A 222 18.03 3.94 -2.34
C LYS A 222 16.61 3.78 -2.88
N VAL A 223 15.89 4.88 -3.06
CA VAL A 223 14.53 4.84 -3.64
C VAL A 223 14.55 4.31 -5.07
N LYS A 224 15.50 4.71 -5.91
CA LYS A 224 15.65 4.15 -7.27
C LYS A 224 15.93 2.65 -7.25
N HIS A 225 16.77 2.19 -6.31
CA HIS A 225 17.02 0.76 -6.13
C HIS A 225 15.74 0.01 -5.71
N ALA A 226 14.95 0.58 -4.79
CA ALA A 226 13.65 0.02 -4.40
C ALA A 226 12.70 -0.11 -5.61
N ILE A 227 12.55 0.96 -6.40
CA ILE A 227 11.75 0.99 -7.62
C ILE A 227 12.18 -0.13 -8.58
N HIS A 228 13.49 -0.24 -8.83
CA HIS A 228 14.02 -1.28 -9.71
C HIS A 228 13.66 -2.68 -9.20
N ARG A 229 13.85 -2.95 -7.91
CA ARG A 229 13.51 -4.25 -7.30
C ARG A 229 12.02 -4.57 -7.42
N ILE A 230 11.14 -3.60 -7.15
CA ILE A 230 9.68 -3.79 -7.28
C ILE A 230 9.32 -4.11 -8.73
N GLN A 231 9.92 -3.42 -9.71
CA GLN A 231 9.68 -3.68 -11.12
C GLN A 231 10.16 -5.07 -11.55
N GLN A 232 11.28 -5.56 -11.04
CA GLN A 232 11.74 -6.92 -11.31
C GLN A 232 10.76 -7.96 -10.76
N GLU A 233 10.28 -7.77 -9.53
CA GLU A 233 9.28 -8.66 -8.94
C GLU A 233 7.97 -8.66 -9.75
N ARG A 234 7.50 -7.48 -10.18
CA ARG A 234 6.30 -7.37 -11.03
C ARG A 234 6.45 -8.17 -12.31
N LYS A 235 7.60 -8.05 -12.98
CA LYS A 235 7.90 -8.81 -14.21
C LYS A 235 7.93 -10.31 -13.95
N GLN A 236 8.56 -10.74 -12.86
CA GLN A 236 8.60 -12.15 -12.46
C GLN A 236 7.18 -12.68 -12.20
N ILE A 237 6.37 -12.01 -11.39
CA ILE A 237 5.01 -12.45 -11.06
C ILE A 237 4.09 -12.42 -12.30
N GLN A 238 4.23 -11.42 -13.16
CA GLN A 238 3.46 -11.35 -14.41
C GLN A 238 3.83 -12.48 -15.38
N SER A 239 5.09 -12.94 -15.38
CA SER A 239 5.50 -14.07 -16.22
C SER A 239 4.78 -15.38 -15.87
N VAL A 240 4.25 -15.50 -14.65
CA VAL A 240 3.48 -16.66 -14.19
C VAL A 240 2.13 -16.80 -14.90
N LEU A 241 1.61 -15.72 -15.48
CA LEU A 241 0.34 -15.73 -16.22
C LEU A 241 0.45 -16.21 -17.67
N LYS A 242 1.67 -16.42 -18.18
CA LYS A 242 1.92 -16.85 -19.56
C LYS A 242 1.89 -18.37 -19.67
#